data_AF-A0AAW2P553-F1
#
_entry.id   AF-A0AAW2P553-F1
#
_cell.length_a   1.000
_cell.length_b   1.000
_cell.length_c   1.000
_cell.angle_alpha   90.00
_cell.angle_beta   90.00
_cell.angle_gamma   90.00
#
_symmetry.space_group_name_H-M   'P 1'
#
loop_
_entity.id
_entity.type
_entity.pdbx_description
1 polymer ?
#
loop_
_entity_poly.entity_id
_entity_poly.type
_entity_poly.pdbx_seq_one_letter_code
_entity_poly.pdbx_strand_id
1 'polypeptide(L)'
;MELHIKVAQAVHVLNHDTQSCNRVAANQWLVQFQQTDAAWEIATSILTSDHRHLFLSEYEVEFFAAQILKRKIQNEGYNLHLAAKDALLNALLVAAKRFSSGPPQLLTQICLALSMLVLHAVEHGKPIEKLFYSLQNLQSQDNGNNAVLEMLTVLPEIIEDQNSDCHIPSARRYEYEQELLARTPMVLDFLLQQSEEGFGSHVQPHDRSRKILRCLLSWVRAGCFSVIPLVSLPTHPLFNIVFSSLQVASSFDLAIEVLVDLVSRYEGLPQVLLSRIGYLKEALLFPALKSGDQKVIGRLACLISEIGQAAPFLIVEANTEALELADALLRSDSGLRKSYKQSPIWKTSLHQSGFY
;
A
#
# COMPACT_ATOMS: atom_id res chain seq x y z
N MET A 1 18.74 -29.97 -8.37
CA MET A 1 19.63 -29.11 -9.18
C MET A 1 19.13 -28.95 -10.61
N GLU A 2 18.83 -30.03 -11.35
CA GLU A 2 18.39 -29.95 -12.76
C GLU A 2 17.07 -29.17 -12.97
N LEU A 3 16.08 -29.36 -12.10
CA LEU A 3 14.80 -28.64 -12.16
C LEU A 3 14.92 -27.13 -11.95
N HIS A 4 15.82 -26.67 -11.07
CA HIS A 4 16.08 -25.24 -10.85
C HIS A 4 16.57 -24.57 -12.14
N ILE A 5 17.50 -25.24 -12.84
CA ILE A 5 18.06 -24.75 -14.09
C ILE A 5 16.97 -24.69 -15.16
N LYS A 6 16.13 -25.74 -15.27
CA LYS A 6 15.00 -25.76 -16.21
C LYS A 6 14.00 -24.64 -15.96
N VAL A 7 13.63 -24.38 -14.70
CA VAL A 7 12.74 -23.26 -14.32
C VAL A 7 13.36 -21.93 -14.73
N ALA A 8 14.62 -21.70 -14.37
CA ALA A 8 15.27 -20.44 -14.71
C ALA A 8 15.42 -20.22 -16.22
N GLN A 9 15.75 -21.27 -16.98
CA GLN A 9 15.81 -21.22 -18.44
C GLN A 9 14.45 -20.90 -19.05
N ALA A 10 13.38 -21.57 -18.57
CA ALA A 10 12.03 -21.32 -19.07
C ALA A 10 11.55 -19.90 -18.73
N VAL A 11 11.85 -19.37 -17.54
CA VAL A 11 11.57 -17.97 -17.17
C VAL A 11 12.34 -17.01 -18.08
N HIS A 12 13.62 -17.28 -18.33
CA HIS A 12 14.43 -16.45 -19.22
C HIS A 12 13.89 -16.43 -20.66
N VAL A 13 13.54 -17.59 -21.22
CA VAL A 13 12.92 -17.70 -22.55
C VAL A 13 11.60 -16.95 -22.59
N LEU A 14 10.75 -17.10 -21.57
CA LEU A 14 9.46 -16.41 -21.50
C LEU A 14 9.59 -14.88 -21.58
N ASN A 15 10.63 -14.32 -20.96
CA ASN A 15 10.81 -12.87 -20.83
C ASN A 15 11.64 -12.25 -21.96
N HIS A 16 12.63 -12.97 -22.50
CA HIS A 16 13.64 -12.39 -23.40
C HIS A 16 13.70 -13.01 -24.80
N ASP A 17 13.07 -14.16 -25.06
CA ASP A 17 13.13 -14.77 -26.39
C ASP A 17 12.35 -13.92 -27.42
N THR A 18 12.93 -13.72 -28.60
CA THR A 18 12.33 -12.91 -29.66
C THR A 18 11.22 -13.64 -30.41
N GLN A 19 11.21 -14.98 -30.36
CA GLN A 19 10.23 -15.83 -31.03
C GLN A 19 9.03 -16.09 -30.12
N SER A 20 7.85 -15.72 -30.58
CA SER A 20 6.60 -15.91 -29.84
C SER A 20 6.29 -17.39 -29.55
N CYS A 21 6.64 -18.31 -30.46
CA CYS A 21 6.43 -19.75 -30.27
C CYS A 21 7.23 -20.31 -29.08
N ASN A 22 8.48 -19.87 -28.89
CA ASN A 22 9.32 -20.31 -27.77
C ASN A 22 8.77 -19.78 -26.44
N ARG A 23 8.35 -18.51 -26.41
CA ARG A 23 7.70 -17.91 -25.24
C ARG A 23 6.42 -18.64 -24.85
N VAL A 24 5.59 -19.01 -25.82
CA VAL A 24 4.36 -19.79 -25.57
C VAL A 24 4.70 -21.18 -25.03
N ALA A 25 5.68 -21.87 -25.61
CA ALA A 25 6.11 -23.18 -25.12
C ALA A 25 6.67 -23.11 -23.70
N ALA A 26 7.50 -22.10 -23.40
CA ALA A 26 8.03 -21.86 -22.06
C ALA A 26 6.89 -21.57 -21.05
N ASN A 27 5.93 -20.71 -21.41
CA ASN A 27 4.77 -20.44 -20.57
C ASN A 27 3.94 -21.70 -20.30
N GLN A 28 3.67 -22.52 -21.32
CA GLN A 28 2.93 -23.77 -21.17
C GLN A 28 3.64 -24.73 -20.21
N TRP A 29 4.96 -24.86 -20.35
CA TRP A 29 5.75 -25.68 -19.44
C TRP A 29 5.72 -25.15 -18.01
N LEU A 30 5.85 -23.83 -17.81
CA LEU A 30 5.79 -23.20 -16.49
C LEU A 30 4.39 -23.35 -15.84
N VAL A 31 3.32 -23.27 -16.62
CA VAL A 31 1.95 -23.53 -16.15
C VAL A 31 1.78 -24.98 -15.72
N GLN A 32 2.34 -25.94 -16.45
CA GLN A 32 2.33 -27.35 -16.06
C GLN A 32 3.15 -27.57 -14.79
N PHE A 33 4.34 -26.98 -14.71
CA PHE A 33 5.21 -27.06 -13.55
C PHE A 33 4.50 -26.55 -12.28
N GLN A 34 3.76 -25.44 -12.35
CA GLN A 34 2.99 -24.89 -11.23
C GLN A 34 2.01 -25.89 -10.59
N GLN A 35 1.49 -26.84 -11.37
CA GLN A 35 0.55 -27.86 -10.88
C GLN A 35 1.25 -29.03 -10.19
N THR A 36 2.58 -29.14 -10.26
CA THR A 36 3.34 -30.24 -9.66
C THR A 36 3.61 -29.99 -8.18
N ASP A 37 3.78 -31.06 -7.40
CA ASP A 37 4.21 -30.97 -5.99
C ASP A 37 5.63 -30.41 -5.85
N ALA A 38 6.50 -30.70 -6.83
CA ALA A 38 7.88 -30.20 -6.87
C ALA A 38 7.95 -28.66 -6.88
N ALA A 39 6.90 -27.98 -7.35
CA ALA A 39 6.84 -26.52 -7.37
C ALA A 39 6.96 -25.90 -5.98
N TRP A 40 6.46 -26.56 -4.93
CA TRP A 40 6.59 -26.10 -3.54
C TRP A 40 8.06 -26.00 -3.12
N GLU A 41 8.79 -27.09 -3.27
CA GLU A 41 10.19 -27.19 -2.84
C GLU A 41 11.10 -26.30 -3.69
N ILE A 42 10.95 -26.35 -5.02
CA ILE A 42 11.80 -25.60 -5.94
C ILE A 42 11.61 -24.09 -5.77
N ALA A 43 10.37 -23.60 -5.68
CA ALA A 43 10.11 -22.17 -5.48
C ALA A 43 10.61 -21.68 -4.11
N THR A 44 10.39 -22.47 -3.05
CA THR A 44 10.90 -22.16 -1.71
C THR A 44 12.43 -22.08 -1.69
N SER A 45 13.10 -23.04 -2.34
CA SER A 45 14.55 -23.09 -2.43
C SER A 45 15.11 -21.94 -3.28
N ILE A 46 14.45 -21.54 -4.38
CA ILE A 46 14.85 -20.35 -5.17
C ILE A 46 14.86 -19.09 -4.29
N LEU A 47 13.81 -18.87 -3.50
CA LEU A 47 13.70 -17.67 -2.66
C LEU A 47 14.68 -17.65 -1.48
N THR A 48 15.04 -18.82 -0.95
CA THR A 48 15.90 -18.93 0.24
C THR A 48 17.38 -19.11 -0.08
N SER A 49 17.73 -19.63 -1.26
CA SER A 49 19.13 -19.94 -1.62
C SER A 49 19.89 -18.73 -2.17
N ASP A 50 21.10 -18.48 -1.69
CA ASP A 50 21.97 -17.39 -2.16
C ASP A 50 22.67 -17.70 -3.50
N HIS A 51 21.89 -18.02 -4.53
CA HIS A 51 22.39 -18.33 -5.86
C HIS A 51 22.36 -17.13 -6.81
N ARG A 52 22.74 -15.95 -6.30
CA ARG A 52 22.81 -14.66 -7.05
C ARG A 52 23.65 -14.72 -8.34
N HIS A 53 24.46 -15.76 -8.52
CA HIS A 53 25.41 -15.90 -9.62
C HIS A 53 25.03 -16.90 -10.71
N LEU A 54 23.88 -17.60 -10.61
CA LEU A 54 23.52 -18.63 -11.58
C LEU A 54 22.69 -18.10 -12.76
N PHE A 55 22.12 -16.90 -12.68
CA PHE A 55 21.13 -16.44 -13.65
C PHE A 55 21.43 -15.02 -14.12
N LEU A 56 21.36 -14.81 -15.44
CA LEU A 56 21.66 -13.54 -16.13
C LEU A 56 20.58 -12.46 -15.92
N SER A 57 19.51 -12.79 -15.21
CA SER A 57 18.34 -11.93 -15.04
C SER A 57 18.20 -11.51 -13.58
N GLU A 58 18.12 -10.20 -13.35
CA GLU A 58 18.11 -9.61 -12.01
C GLU A 58 16.74 -9.84 -11.35
N TYR A 59 16.62 -10.93 -10.59
CA TYR A 59 15.47 -11.32 -9.75
C TYR A 59 14.20 -11.85 -10.43
N GLU A 60 14.18 -12.06 -11.76
CA GLU A 60 12.97 -12.57 -12.45
C GLU A 60 12.57 -13.99 -12.01
N VAL A 61 13.56 -14.85 -11.72
CA VAL A 61 13.31 -16.23 -11.30
C VAL A 61 12.73 -16.27 -9.88
N GLU A 62 13.24 -15.41 -9.00
CA GLU A 62 12.72 -15.20 -7.65
C GLU A 62 11.31 -14.61 -7.67
N PHE A 63 11.05 -13.65 -8.57
CA PHE A 63 9.71 -13.09 -8.73
C PHE A 63 8.71 -14.15 -9.18
N PHE A 64 9.08 -14.97 -10.16
CA PHE A 64 8.27 -16.12 -10.57
C PHE A 64 8.04 -17.10 -9.42
N ALA A 65 9.10 -17.45 -8.66
CA ALA A 65 8.98 -18.34 -7.51
C ALA A 65 8.01 -17.81 -6.43
N ALA A 66 8.05 -16.51 -6.11
CA ALA A 66 7.13 -15.88 -5.18
C ALA A 66 5.67 -15.95 -5.67
N GLN A 67 5.44 -15.71 -6.96
CA GLN A 67 4.11 -15.84 -7.57
C GLN A 67 3.57 -17.27 -7.53
N ILE A 68 4.42 -18.27 -7.80
CA ILE A 68 4.02 -19.67 -7.70
C ILE A 68 3.60 -20.00 -6.27
N LEU A 69 4.42 -19.67 -5.28
CA LEU A 69 4.10 -19.95 -3.88
C LEU A 69 2.79 -19.30 -3.49
N LYS A 70 2.61 -18.00 -3.78
CA LYS A 70 1.34 -17.31 -3.52
C LYS A 70 0.14 -18.10 -4.09
N ARG A 71 0.21 -18.48 -5.37
CA ARG A 71 -0.86 -19.21 -6.06
C ARG A 71 -1.10 -20.60 -5.48
N LYS A 72 -0.05 -21.36 -5.17
CA LYS A 72 -0.19 -22.69 -4.58
C LYS A 72 -0.73 -22.63 -3.16
N ILE A 73 -0.32 -21.66 -2.34
CA ILE A 73 -0.87 -21.43 -1.00
C ILE A 73 -2.36 -21.09 -1.09
N GLN A 74 -2.74 -20.26 -2.05
CA GLN A 74 -4.14 -19.92 -2.29
C GLN A 74 -4.98 -21.15 -2.68
N ASN A 75 -4.48 -21.98 -3.60
CA ASN A 75 -5.25 -23.09 -4.18
C ASN A 75 -5.20 -24.41 -3.40
N GLU A 76 -4.10 -24.68 -2.71
CA GLU A 76 -3.78 -25.97 -2.11
C GLU A 76 -3.34 -25.84 -0.64
N GLY A 77 -3.19 -24.61 -0.11
CA GLY A 77 -2.60 -24.37 1.21
C GLY A 77 -3.39 -24.97 2.37
N TYR A 78 -4.69 -25.22 2.22
CA TYR A 78 -5.51 -25.91 3.22
C TYR A 78 -5.12 -27.38 3.38
N ASN A 79 -4.61 -28.02 2.31
CA ASN A 79 -4.18 -29.43 2.33
C ASN A 79 -2.80 -29.63 2.99
N LEU A 80 -2.04 -28.56 3.21
CA LEU A 80 -0.73 -28.66 3.85
C LEU A 80 -0.88 -29.02 5.33
N HIS A 81 -0.12 -30.03 5.75
CA HIS A 81 0.01 -30.37 7.17
C HIS A 81 0.74 -29.26 7.94
N LEU A 82 0.53 -29.21 9.25
CA LEU A 82 1.02 -28.12 10.10
C LEU A 82 2.54 -27.89 10.01
N ALA A 83 3.34 -28.96 10.05
CA ALA A 83 4.80 -28.83 9.97
C ALA A 83 5.29 -28.24 8.63
N ALA A 84 4.64 -28.57 7.51
CA ALA A 84 4.94 -27.94 6.21
C ALA A 84 4.53 -26.47 6.18
N LYS A 85 3.39 -26.10 6.81
CA LYS A 85 2.98 -24.70 6.93
C LYS A 85 4.00 -23.89 7.74
N ASP A 86 4.48 -24.42 8.87
CA ASP A 86 5.48 -23.76 9.71
C ASP A 86 6.84 -23.64 8.99
N ALA A 87 7.27 -24.70 8.28
CA ALA A 87 8.50 -24.67 7.49
C ALA A 87 8.42 -23.62 6.36
N LEU A 88 7.29 -23.56 5.66
CA LEU A 88 7.06 -22.59 4.59
C LEU A 88 6.96 -21.15 5.13
N LEU A 89 6.32 -20.94 6.28
CA LEU A 89 6.26 -19.65 6.96
C LEU A 89 7.68 -19.13 7.26
N ASN A 90 8.51 -19.98 7.87
CA ASN A 90 9.90 -19.63 8.16
C ASN A 90 10.70 -19.32 6.89
N ALA A 91 10.52 -20.12 5.83
CA ALA A 91 11.20 -19.89 4.56
C ALA A 91 10.79 -18.56 3.91
N LEU A 92 9.50 -18.21 3.93
CA LEU A 92 9.00 -16.93 3.43
C LEU A 92 9.47 -15.74 4.28
N LEU A 93 9.56 -15.87 5.60
CA LEU A 93 10.14 -14.85 6.48
C LEU A 93 11.63 -14.61 6.16
N VAL A 94 12.39 -15.68 5.94
CA VAL A 94 13.80 -15.60 5.51
C VAL A 94 13.91 -14.92 4.16
N ALA A 95 13.04 -15.27 3.20
CA ALA A 95 13.00 -14.64 1.89
C ALA A 95 12.64 -13.14 1.98
N ALA A 96 11.62 -12.78 2.77
CA ALA A 96 11.21 -11.40 2.97
C ALA A 96 12.36 -10.56 3.56
N LYS A 97 13.08 -11.11 4.54
CA LYS A 97 14.30 -10.48 5.07
C LYS A 97 15.33 -10.25 3.98
N ARG A 98 15.64 -11.30 3.21
CA ARG A 98 16.65 -11.26 2.15
C ARG A 98 16.35 -10.20 1.09
N PHE A 99 15.09 -10.08 0.69
CA PHE A 99 14.66 -9.14 -0.34
C PHE A 99 14.14 -7.81 0.22
N SER A 100 14.35 -7.53 1.50
CA SER A 100 13.97 -6.26 2.17
C SER A 100 14.57 -5.02 1.52
N SER A 101 15.77 -5.15 0.94
CA SER A 101 16.47 -4.12 0.15
C SER A 101 16.50 -4.42 -1.35
N GLY A 102 15.75 -5.44 -1.81
CA GLY A 102 15.66 -5.84 -3.20
C GLY A 102 14.55 -5.12 -3.99
N PRO A 103 14.15 -5.64 -5.16
CA PRO A 103 13.07 -5.07 -5.95
C PRO A 103 11.75 -5.02 -5.15
N PRO A 104 11.07 -3.87 -5.06
CA PRO A 104 9.85 -3.73 -4.24
C PRO A 104 8.76 -4.72 -4.65
N GLN A 105 8.58 -4.95 -5.95
CA GLN A 105 7.57 -5.86 -6.47
C GLN A 105 7.79 -7.31 -6.01
N LEU A 106 9.05 -7.75 -5.91
CA LEU A 106 9.39 -9.09 -5.40
C LEU A 106 9.03 -9.20 -3.91
N LEU A 107 9.41 -8.20 -3.12
CA LEU A 107 9.07 -8.18 -1.69
C LEU A 107 7.55 -8.20 -1.48
N THR A 108 6.80 -7.41 -2.23
CA THR A 108 5.32 -7.43 -2.21
C THR A 108 4.77 -8.83 -2.51
N GLN A 109 5.28 -9.53 -3.54
CA GLN A 109 4.80 -10.89 -3.84
C GLN A 109 5.11 -11.89 -2.71
N ILE A 110 6.28 -11.79 -2.08
CA ILE A 110 6.65 -12.62 -0.93
C ILE A 110 5.73 -12.33 0.25
N CYS A 111 5.50 -11.05 0.59
CA CYS A 111 4.60 -10.67 1.68
C CYS A 111 3.15 -11.10 1.39
N LEU A 112 2.67 -11.00 0.15
CA LEU A 112 1.35 -11.51 -0.23
C LEU A 112 1.23 -13.03 -0.06
N ALA A 113 2.26 -13.79 -0.47
CA ALA A 113 2.31 -15.23 -0.25
C ALA A 113 2.29 -15.56 1.26
N LEU A 114 3.01 -14.78 2.06
CA LEU A 114 3.08 -14.93 3.51
C LEU A 114 1.73 -14.61 4.17
N SER A 115 1.08 -13.50 3.82
CA SER A 115 -0.28 -13.19 4.30
C SER A 115 -1.24 -14.33 3.99
N MET A 116 -1.24 -14.80 2.74
CA MET A 116 -2.11 -15.90 2.31
C MET A 116 -1.87 -17.15 3.16
N LEU A 117 -0.60 -17.48 3.42
CA LEU A 117 -0.25 -18.62 4.25
C LEU A 117 -0.76 -18.45 5.66
N VAL A 118 -0.55 -17.29 6.29
CA VAL A 118 -0.99 -16.99 7.65
C VAL A 118 -2.51 -17.11 7.77
N LEU A 119 -3.26 -16.57 6.82
CA LEU A 119 -4.72 -16.61 6.81
C LEU A 119 -5.27 -18.02 6.50
N HIS A 120 -4.49 -18.89 5.85
CA HIS A 120 -4.83 -20.30 5.59
C HIS A 120 -4.23 -21.27 6.63
N ALA A 121 -3.29 -20.83 7.47
CA ALA A 121 -2.48 -21.71 8.29
C ALA A 121 -3.19 -22.20 9.55
N VAL A 122 -4.25 -21.54 9.99
CA VAL A 122 -4.83 -21.77 11.32
C VAL A 122 -6.35 -21.84 11.24
N GLU A 123 -6.90 -23.05 11.26
CA GLU A 123 -8.35 -23.25 11.43
C GLU A 123 -8.82 -22.96 12.86
N HIS A 124 -7.90 -22.97 13.85
CA HIS A 124 -8.18 -22.79 15.27
C HIS A 124 -7.02 -22.03 15.95
N GLY A 125 -7.11 -20.70 16.06
CA GLY A 125 -6.10 -19.87 16.73
C GLY A 125 -6.08 -18.40 16.26
N LYS A 126 -5.07 -17.65 16.72
CA LYS A 126 -4.84 -16.23 16.41
C LYS A 126 -3.66 -16.06 15.43
N PRO A 127 -3.87 -16.25 14.11
CA PRO A 127 -2.79 -16.26 13.11
C PRO A 127 -2.09 -14.91 12.94
N ILE A 128 -2.82 -13.80 13.00
CA ILE A 128 -2.24 -12.46 12.84
C ILE A 128 -1.35 -12.13 14.04
N GLU A 129 -1.78 -12.46 15.26
CA GLU A 129 -0.98 -12.30 16.48
C GLU A 129 0.36 -13.06 16.38
N LYS A 130 0.33 -14.32 15.91
CA LYS A 130 1.55 -15.11 15.68
C LYS A 130 2.46 -14.49 14.63
N LEU A 131 1.89 -13.95 13.55
CA LEU A 131 2.64 -13.21 12.55
C LEU A 131 3.33 -12.00 13.18
N PHE A 132 2.63 -11.21 13.99
CA PHE A 132 3.21 -10.04 14.66
C PHE A 132 4.39 -10.39 15.57
N TYR A 133 4.35 -11.50 16.31
CA TYR A 133 5.53 -11.97 17.06
C TYR A 133 6.71 -12.30 16.13
N SER A 134 6.44 -12.90 14.97
CA SER A 134 7.48 -13.20 13.98
C SER A 134 8.06 -11.93 13.34
N LEU A 135 7.22 -10.90 13.14
CA LEU A 135 7.64 -9.60 12.62
C LEU A 135 8.52 -8.83 13.60
N GLN A 136 8.23 -8.88 14.90
CA GLN A 136 9.11 -8.28 15.92
C GLN A 136 10.52 -8.89 15.88
N ASN A 137 10.62 -10.22 15.72
CA ASN A 137 11.91 -10.88 15.54
C ASN A 137 12.61 -10.42 14.26
N LEU A 138 11.86 -10.20 13.17
CA LEU A 138 12.38 -9.70 11.91
C LEU A 138 12.88 -8.24 12.02
N GLN A 139 12.17 -7.37 12.75
CA GLN A 139 12.57 -5.98 13.03
C GLN A 139 13.90 -5.89 13.76
N SER A 140 14.17 -6.82 14.70
CA SER A 140 15.41 -6.83 15.49
C SER A 140 16.70 -7.10 14.68
N GLN A 141 16.58 -7.37 13.39
CA GLN A 141 17.69 -7.71 12.50
C GLN A 141 17.90 -6.63 11.44
N ASP A 142 19.16 -6.38 11.05
CA ASP A 142 19.51 -5.34 10.08
C ASP A 142 18.65 -5.39 8.80
N ASN A 143 18.06 -4.24 8.44
CA ASN A 143 17.18 -4.01 7.28
C ASN A 143 15.80 -4.71 7.29
N GLY A 144 15.42 -5.39 8.39
CA GLY A 144 14.11 -6.07 8.50
C GLY A 144 12.89 -5.14 8.41
N ASN A 145 13.04 -3.87 8.76
CA ASN A 145 11.94 -2.89 8.81
C ASN A 145 11.23 -2.69 7.47
N ASN A 146 11.95 -2.77 6.34
CA ASN A 146 11.31 -2.66 5.02
C ASN A 146 10.36 -3.83 4.74
N ALA A 147 10.78 -5.05 5.09
CA ALA A 147 9.95 -6.24 4.93
C ALA A 147 8.74 -6.19 5.87
N VAL A 148 8.94 -5.72 7.09
CA VAL A 148 7.86 -5.55 8.08
C VAL A 148 6.87 -4.49 7.61
N LEU A 149 7.33 -3.35 7.12
CA LEU A 149 6.46 -2.30 6.60
C LEU A 149 5.65 -2.77 5.39
N GLU A 150 6.26 -3.51 4.46
CA GLU A 150 5.54 -4.11 3.34
C GLU A 150 4.52 -5.14 3.83
N MET A 151 4.90 -5.98 4.80
CA MET A 151 3.99 -6.96 5.40
C MET A 151 2.76 -6.31 6.04
N LEU A 152 2.98 -5.27 6.84
CA LEU A 152 1.92 -4.49 7.46
C LEU A 152 1.06 -3.75 6.43
N THR A 153 1.60 -3.43 5.26
CA THR A 153 0.84 -2.80 4.17
C THR A 153 -0.08 -3.80 3.47
N VAL A 154 0.41 -4.99 3.11
CA VAL A 154 -0.35 -5.94 2.29
C VAL A 154 -1.33 -6.80 3.10
N LEU A 155 -1.12 -6.93 4.42
CA LEU A 155 -1.96 -7.77 5.28
C LEU A 155 -3.40 -7.25 5.42
N PRO A 156 -3.67 -5.95 5.65
CA PRO A 156 -5.04 -5.45 5.63
C PRO A 156 -5.65 -5.52 4.22
N GLU A 157 -4.87 -5.16 3.18
CA GLU A 157 -5.33 -5.16 1.78
C GLU A 157 -5.89 -6.53 1.36
N ILE A 158 -5.26 -7.64 1.77
CA ILE A 158 -5.74 -8.98 1.41
C ILE A 158 -6.99 -9.42 2.19
N ILE A 159 -7.17 -8.93 3.42
CA ILE A 159 -8.36 -9.24 4.24
C ILE A 159 -9.57 -8.50 3.68
N GLU A 160 -9.37 -7.25 3.25
CA GLU A 160 -10.37 -6.40 2.60
C GLU A 160 -10.72 -6.82 1.17
N ASP A 161 -9.84 -7.50 0.45
CA ASP A 161 -10.05 -7.85 -0.96
C ASP A 161 -11.17 -8.91 -1.14
N GLN A 162 -12.40 -8.41 -1.29
CA GLN A 162 -13.60 -9.21 -1.54
C GLN A 162 -13.65 -9.82 -2.95
N ASN A 163 -12.80 -9.35 -3.88
CA ASN A 163 -12.79 -9.77 -5.27
C ASN A 163 -11.73 -10.83 -5.57
N SER A 164 -10.81 -11.07 -4.64
CA SER A 164 -9.80 -12.11 -4.80
C SER A 164 -10.45 -13.50 -4.85
N ASP A 165 -9.92 -14.39 -5.70
CA ASP A 165 -10.25 -15.82 -5.71
C ASP A 165 -9.89 -16.52 -4.37
N CYS A 166 -9.47 -15.77 -3.35
CA CYS A 166 -9.23 -16.24 -1.99
C CYS A 166 -10.58 -16.32 -1.27
N HIS A 167 -11.15 -17.52 -1.24
CA HIS A 167 -12.48 -17.76 -0.67
C HIS A 167 -12.44 -17.81 0.87
N ILE A 168 -12.02 -16.72 1.53
CA ILE A 168 -12.13 -16.58 3.00
C ILE A 168 -13.62 -16.42 3.34
N PRO A 169 -14.22 -17.34 4.13
CA PRO A 169 -15.61 -17.22 4.57
C PRO A 169 -15.81 -15.91 5.35
N SER A 170 -16.96 -15.26 5.17
CA SER A 170 -17.27 -13.97 5.80
C SER A 170 -17.11 -13.98 7.33
N ALA A 171 -17.48 -15.07 7.99
CA ALA A 171 -17.33 -15.23 9.44
C ALA A 171 -15.84 -15.19 9.88
N ARG A 172 -14.95 -15.89 9.17
CA ARG A 172 -13.51 -15.85 9.45
C ARG A 172 -12.89 -14.50 9.13
N ARG A 173 -13.37 -13.82 8.08
CA ARG A 173 -12.92 -12.46 7.74
C ARG A 173 -13.16 -11.50 8.90
N TYR A 174 -14.35 -11.52 9.49
CA TYR A 174 -14.66 -10.69 10.66
C TYR A 174 -13.72 -10.98 11.84
N GLU A 175 -13.42 -12.26 12.12
CA GLU A 175 -12.46 -12.64 13.17
C GLU A 175 -11.06 -12.07 12.89
N TYR A 176 -10.58 -12.16 11.63
CA TYR A 176 -9.31 -11.60 11.21
C TYR A 176 -9.28 -10.07 11.28
N GLU A 177 -10.36 -9.39 10.92
CA GLU A 177 -10.50 -7.94 11.06
C GLU A 177 -10.39 -7.53 12.54
N GLN A 178 -11.07 -8.24 13.46
CA GLN A 178 -10.95 -7.96 14.89
C GLN A 178 -9.53 -8.20 15.41
N GLU A 179 -8.90 -9.29 14.99
CA GLU A 179 -7.53 -9.60 15.36
C GLU A 179 -6.53 -8.57 14.82
N LEU A 180 -6.72 -8.12 13.59
CA LEU A 180 -5.93 -7.07 12.95
C LEU A 180 -6.08 -5.74 13.69
N LEU A 181 -7.32 -5.31 13.97
CA LEU A 181 -7.60 -4.06 14.68
C LEU A 181 -7.01 -4.06 16.09
N ALA A 182 -6.99 -5.20 16.78
CA ALA A 182 -6.31 -5.34 18.07
C ALA A 182 -4.79 -5.07 18.02
N ARG A 183 -4.18 -5.13 16.83
CA ARG A 183 -2.74 -4.81 16.62
C ARG A 183 -2.50 -3.37 16.19
N THR A 184 -3.55 -2.56 16.04
CA THR A 184 -3.44 -1.15 15.65
C THR A 184 -2.39 -0.38 16.45
N PRO A 185 -2.39 -0.40 17.81
CA PRO A 185 -1.43 0.41 18.57
C PRO A 185 0.02 0.09 18.20
N MET A 186 0.35 -1.20 18.06
CA MET A 186 1.69 -1.65 17.69
C MET A 186 2.10 -1.17 16.29
N VAL A 187 1.17 -1.12 15.34
CA VAL A 187 1.44 -0.62 14.00
C VAL A 187 1.65 0.89 14.00
N LEU A 188 0.80 1.64 14.70
CA LEU A 188 0.94 3.09 14.74
C LEU A 188 2.25 3.49 15.42
N ASP A 189 2.62 2.84 16.52
CA ASP A 189 3.91 3.03 17.19
C ASP A 189 5.08 2.71 16.26
N PHE A 190 5.01 1.61 15.51
CA PHE A 190 6.03 1.27 14.51
C PHE A 190 6.15 2.33 13.41
N LEU A 191 5.03 2.82 12.86
CA LEU A 191 5.04 3.85 11.83
C LEU A 191 5.64 5.17 12.33
N LEU A 192 5.34 5.54 13.58
CA LEU A 192 5.94 6.70 14.24
C LEU A 192 7.45 6.54 14.39
N GLN A 193 7.91 5.40 14.91
CA GLN A 193 9.34 5.09 15.01
C GLN A 193 10.04 5.16 13.64
N GLN A 194 9.45 4.58 12.59
CA GLN A 194 10.04 4.62 11.25
C GLN A 194 10.08 6.03 10.64
N SER A 195 9.20 6.93 11.08
CA SER A 195 9.19 8.33 10.68
C SER A 195 10.29 9.16 11.36
N GLU A 196 10.66 8.81 12.59
CA GLU A 196 11.66 9.52 13.40
C GLU A 196 13.10 9.07 13.14
N GLU A 197 13.31 7.79 12.78
CA GLU A 197 14.62 7.19 12.53
C GLU A 197 15.32 7.71 11.25
N GLY A 198 15.64 9.00 11.18
CA GLY A 198 16.44 9.62 10.12
C GLY A 198 17.95 9.46 10.35
N PHE A 199 18.71 9.19 9.26
CA PHE A 199 20.19 9.16 9.14
C PHE A 199 20.94 7.80 9.18
N GLY A 200 20.27 6.65 8.98
CA GLY A 200 20.96 5.34 9.00
C GLY A 200 20.91 4.45 7.74
N SER A 201 19.99 4.70 6.79
CA SER A 201 19.68 3.74 5.73
C SER A 201 19.81 4.36 4.33
N HIS A 202 20.37 3.58 3.40
CA HIS A 202 20.67 3.89 1.99
C HIS A 202 19.43 4.24 1.13
N VAL A 203 18.24 4.37 1.73
CA VAL A 203 16.96 4.67 1.07
C VAL A 203 16.71 6.17 1.10
N GLN A 204 16.36 6.75 -0.05
CA GLN A 204 16.03 8.17 -0.14
C GLN A 204 14.87 8.51 0.84
N PRO A 205 14.96 9.62 1.60
CA PRO A 205 13.97 9.96 2.63
C PRO A 205 12.53 10.05 2.09
N HIS A 206 12.37 10.44 0.82
CA HIS A 206 11.09 10.53 0.13
C HIS A 206 10.42 9.17 -0.11
N ASP A 207 11.18 8.12 -0.43
CA ASP A 207 10.63 6.79 -0.68
C ASP A 207 10.12 6.15 0.61
N ARG A 208 10.78 6.45 1.74
CA ARG A 208 10.34 5.99 3.06
C ARG A 208 9.00 6.62 3.46
N SER A 209 8.86 7.94 3.34
CA SER A 209 7.61 8.64 3.67
C SER A 209 6.44 8.08 2.85
N ARG A 210 6.64 7.78 1.56
CA ARG A 210 5.62 7.12 0.74
C ARG A 210 5.24 5.73 1.24
N LYS A 211 6.21 4.90 1.64
CA LYS A 211 5.91 3.56 2.20
C LYS A 211 5.16 3.65 3.53
N ILE A 212 5.54 4.57 4.41
CA ILE A 212 4.83 4.84 5.67
C ILE A 212 3.38 5.24 5.40
N LEU A 213 3.15 6.18 4.47
CA LEU A 213 1.80 6.60 4.11
C LEU A 213 0.99 5.50 3.43
N ARG A 214 1.62 4.63 2.62
CA ARG A 214 0.93 3.50 1.98
C ARG A 214 0.48 2.49 3.03
N CYS A 215 1.34 2.18 4.00
CA CYS A 215 0.98 1.35 5.14
C CYS A 215 -0.15 2.01 5.94
N LEU A 216 -0.05 3.30 6.26
CA LEU A 216 -1.09 4.01 6.99
C LEU A 216 -2.43 3.96 6.24
N LEU A 217 -2.43 4.22 4.93
CA LEU A 217 -3.63 4.16 4.09
C LEU A 217 -4.32 2.79 4.16
N SER A 218 -3.54 1.71 4.06
CA SER A 218 -4.04 0.34 4.20
C SER A 218 -4.74 0.12 5.55
N TRP A 219 -4.15 0.62 6.65
CA TRP A 219 -4.75 0.52 7.98
C TRP A 219 -5.95 1.44 8.21
N VAL A 220 -5.95 2.63 7.58
CA VAL A 220 -7.09 3.56 7.59
C VAL A 220 -8.30 2.91 6.92
N ARG A 221 -8.10 2.20 5.81
CA ARG A 221 -9.19 1.46 5.14
C ARG A 221 -9.71 0.31 6.00
N ALA A 222 -8.81 -0.30 6.78
CA ALA A 222 -9.13 -1.43 7.65
C ALA A 222 -9.86 -1.05 8.95
N GLY A 223 -10.02 0.24 9.25
CA GLY A 223 -10.74 0.70 10.44
C GLY A 223 -9.85 1.07 11.63
N CYS A 224 -8.54 1.26 11.45
CA CYS A 224 -7.61 1.44 12.57
C CYS A 224 -7.93 2.67 13.46
N PHE A 225 -8.57 3.71 12.95
CA PHE A 225 -8.94 4.87 13.78
C PHE A 225 -10.21 4.66 14.61
N SER A 226 -10.99 3.59 14.36
CA SER A 226 -12.20 3.27 15.14
C SER A 226 -11.87 2.81 16.55
N VAL A 227 -10.65 2.33 16.79
CA VAL A 227 -10.17 1.89 18.12
C VAL A 227 -9.46 3.02 18.89
N ILE A 228 -9.26 4.18 18.28
CA ILE A 228 -8.58 5.32 18.90
C ILE A 228 -9.61 6.21 19.60
N PRO A 229 -9.42 6.59 20.88
CA PRO A 229 -10.33 7.50 21.55
C PRO A 229 -10.42 8.86 20.85
N LEU A 230 -11.65 9.35 20.66
CA LEU A 230 -11.93 10.65 20.02
C LEU A 230 -11.17 11.83 20.66
N VAL A 231 -10.94 11.79 21.97
CA VAL A 231 -10.25 12.84 22.73
C VAL A 231 -8.76 12.94 22.34
N SER A 232 -8.12 11.82 21.99
CA SER A 232 -6.71 11.78 21.57
C SER A 232 -6.50 12.04 20.08
N LEU A 233 -7.58 12.04 19.30
CA LEU A 233 -7.53 12.13 17.85
C LEU A 233 -6.93 13.45 17.32
N PRO A 234 -7.29 14.64 17.85
CA PRO A 234 -6.77 15.92 17.32
C PRO A 234 -5.27 16.11 17.50
N THR A 235 -4.69 15.43 18.50
CA THR A 235 -3.27 15.50 18.86
C THR A 235 -2.51 14.26 18.44
N HIS A 236 -3.13 13.34 17.70
CA HIS A 236 -2.50 12.09 17.30
C HIS A 236 -1.28 12.37 16.41
N PRO A 237 -0.08 11.86 16.75
CA PRO A 237 1.17 12.25 16.09
C PRO A 237 1.24 11.84 14.60
N LEU A 238 0.44 10.88 14.16
CA LEU A 238 0.32 10.53 12.74
C LEU A 238 -0.18 11.68 11.87
N PHE A 239 -0.99 12.60 12.41
CA PHE A 239 -1.37 13.80 11.65
C PHE A 239 -0.14 14.61 11.28
N ASN A 240 0.85 14.74 12.18
CA ASN A 240 2.07 15.47 11.87
C ASN A 240 2.81 14.83 10.69
N ILE A 241 2.88 13.49 10.62
CA ILE A 241 3.45 12.78 9.48
C ILE A 241 2.67 13.15 8.21
N VAL A 242 1.35 12.94 8.19
CA VAL A 242 0.51 13.17 7.00
C VAL A 242 0.58 14.62 6.52
N PHE A 243 0.47 15.59 7.44
CA PHE A 243 0.54 17.02 7.10
C PHE A 243 1.94 17.44 6.64
N SER A 244 3.02 16.90 7.23
CA SER A 244 4.38 17.15 6.73
C SER A 244 4.57 16.62 5.31
N SER A 245 3.97 15.47 4.99
CA SER A 245 4.01 14.86 3.66
C SER A 245 3.22 15.62 2.59
N LEU A 246 2.30 16.51 2.98
CA LEU A 246 1.62 17.42 2.03
C LEU A 246 2.57 18.48 1.45
N GLN A 247 3.66 18.80 2.14
CA GLN A 247 4.66 19.77 1.67
C GLN A 247 5.67 19.16 0.69
N VAL A 248 5.60 17.85 0.46
CA VAL A 248 6.55 17.10 -0.36
C VAL A 248 5.85 16.55 -1.60
N ALA A 249 6.28 16.98 -2.78
CA ALA A 249 5.60 16.69 -4.05
C ALA A 249 5.44 15.19 -4.35
N SER A 250 6.41 14.36 -3.92
CA SER A 250 6.39 12.91 -4.17
C SER A 250 5.41 12.14 -3.26
N SER A 251 5.03 12.70 -2.12
CA SER A 251 4.09 12.09 -1.16
C SER A 251 2.74 12.79 -1.09
N PHE A 252 2.60 13.97 -1.70
CA PHE A 252 1.40 14.81 -1.64
C PHE A 252 0.12 14.06 -2.01
N ASP A 253 0.09 13.38 -3.16
CA ASP A 253 -1.12 12.66 -3.62
C ASP A 253 -1.57 11.60 -2.61
N LEU A 254 -0.61 10.88 -2.02
CA LEU A 254 -0.89 9.79 -1.08
C LEU A 254 -1.31 10.33 0.29
N ALA A 255 -0.74 11.46 0.72
CA ALA A 255 -1.17 12.15 1.93
C ALA A 255 -2.60 12.70 1.81
N ILE A 256 -2.96 13.25 0.65
CA ILE A 256 -4.35 13.66 0.36
C ILE A 256 -5.29 12.45 0.40
N GLU A 257 -4.91 11.33 -0.21
CA GLU A 257 -5.70 10.10 -0.22
C GLU A 257 -5.94 9.57 1.21
N VAL A 258 -4.92 9.56 2.07
CA VAL A 258 -5.05 9.22 3.50
C VAL A 258 -6.06 10.13 4.19
N LEU A 259 -5.97 11.44 3.99
CA LEU A 259 -6.90 12.40 4.62
C LEU A 259 -8.34 12.21 4.12
N VAL A 260 -8.54 11.95 2.83
CA VAL A 260 -9.87 11.68 2.27
C VAL A 260 -10.46 10.41 2.88
N ASP A 261 -9.74 9.28 2.85
CA ASP A 261 -10.24 8.03 3.44
C ASP A 261 -10.51 8.17 4.96
N LEU A 262 -9.70 8.96 5.67
CA LEU A 262 -9.94 9.30 7.08
C LEU A 262 -11.26 10.08 7.27
N VAL A 263 -11.49 11.11 6.49
CA VAL A 263 -12.72 11.92 6.57
C VAL A 263 -13.96 11.08 6.27
N SER A 264 -13.91 10.28 5.20
CA SER A 264 -15.09 9.55 4.72
C SER A 264 -15.45 8.34 5.61
N ARG A 265 -14.51 7.82 6.42
CA ARG A 265 -14.71 6.58 7.20
C ARG A 265 -14.93 6.79 8.70
N TYR A 266 -14.56 7.93 9.27
CA TYR A 266 -14.57 8.11 10.73
C TYR A 266 -15.29 9.39 11.15
N GLU A 267 -16.42 9.24 11.84
CA GLU A 267 -17.34 10.34 12.21
C GLU A 267 -16.68 11.48 13.01
N GLY A 268 -15.64 11.19 13.80
CA GLY A 268 -14.94 12.19 14.61
C GLY A 268 -13.87 13.02 13.86
N LEU A 269 -13.44 12.57 12.68
CA LEU A 269 -12.33 13.20 11.94
C LEU A 269 -12.68 14.46 11.16
N PRO A 270 -13.89 14.61 10.60
CA PRO A 270 -14.29 15.85 9.94
C PRO A 270 -14.09 17.09 10.83
N GLN A 271 -14.47 17.04 12.11
CA GLN A 271 -14.26 18.16 13.05
C GLN A 271 -12.77 18.45 13.29
N VAL A 272 -11.95 17.40 13.43
CA VAL A 272 -10.50 17.54 13.62
C VAL A 272 -9.87 18.22 12.41
N LEU A 273 -10.22 17.78 11.20
CA LEU A 273 -9.65 18.32 9.97
C LEU A 273 -10.21 19.69 9.61
N LEU A 274 -11.46 19.99 9.99
CA LEU A 274 -12.02 21.34 9.92
C LEU A 274 -11.17 22.33 10.71
N SER A 275 -10.71 21.98 11.92
CA SER A 275 -9.80 22.84 12.70
C SER A 275 -8.41 23.08 12.05
N ARG A 276 -8.08 22.31 11.00
CA ARG A 276 -6.83 22.42 10.22
C ARG A 276 -7.03 23.10 8.87
N ILE A 277 -8.25 23.55 8.54
CA ILE A 277 -8.56 24.14 7.23
C ILE A 277 -7.75 25.41 6.95
N GLY A 278 -7.52 26.24 7.97
CA GLY A 278 -6.71 27.46 7.85
C GLY A 278 -5.29 27.14 7.36
N TYR A 279 -4.67 26.10 7.92
CA TYR A 279 -3.36 25.63 7.46
C TYR A 279 -3.41 25.15 6.00
N LEU A 280 -4.38 24.31 5.63
CA LEU A 280 -4.51 23.82 4.25
C LEU A 280 -4.68 24.96 3.24
N LYS A 281 -5.43 25.99 3.63
CA LYS A 281 -5.67 27.18 2.82
C LYS A 281 -4.41 28.02 2.65
N GLU A 282 -3.78 28.41 3.76
CA GLU A 282 -2.64 29.32 3.76
C GLU A 282 -1.36 28.68 3.23
N ALA A 283 -1.07 27.45 3.67
CA ALA A 283 0.20 26.80 3.38
C ALA A 283 0.22 26.07 2.02
N LEU A 284 -0.93 25.63 1.51
CA LEU A 284 -1.00 24.82 0.29
C LEU A 284 -1.85 25.45 -0.82
N LEU A 285 -3.10 25.81 -0.52
CA LEU A 285 -4.03 26.29 -1.54
C LEU A 285 -3.64 27.66 -2.11
N PHE A 286 -3.29 28.63 -1.27
CA PHE A 286 -2.90 29.97 -1.71
C PHE A 286 -1.63 29.98 -2.57
N PRO A 287 -0.53 29.29 -2.19
CA PRO A 287 0.61 29.11 -3.07
C PRO A 287 0.23 28.46 -4.41
N ALA A 288 -0.57 27.39 -4.38
CA ALA A 288 -1.00 26.69 -5.59
C ALA A 288 -1.86 27.56 -6.53
N LEU A 289 -2.73 28.41 -5.98
CA LEU A 289 -3.52 29.38 -6.75
C LEU A 289 -2.65 30.46 -7.39
N LYS A 290 -1.57 30.89 -6.72
CA LYS A 290 -0.62 31.87 -7.27
C LYS A 290 0.25 31.26 -8.37
N SER A 291 0.72 30.02 -8.18
CA SER A 291 1.53 29.32 -9.17
C SER A 291 0.72 28.73 -10.32
N GLY A 292 -0.61 28.59 -10.16
CA GLY A 292 -1.48 27.95 -11.14
C GLY A 292 -1.37 26.43 -11.16
N ASP A 293 -0.92 25.80 -10.07
CA ASP A 293 -0.80 24.34 -9.96
C ASP A 293 -2.18 23.68 -9.87
N GLN A 294 -2.75 23.33 -11.02
CA GLN A 294 -4.06 22.73 -11.13
C GLN A 294 -4.18 21.40 -10.38
N LYS A 295 -3.09 20.62 -10.32
CA LYS A 295 -3.10 19.31 -9.66
C LYS A 295 -3.28 19.49 -8.16
N VAL A 296 -2.48 20.37 -7.56
CA VAL A 296 -2.58 20.67 -6.12
C VAL A 296 -3.93 21.31 -5.79
N ILE A 297 -4.39 22.28 -6.59
CA ILE A 297 -5.71 22.90 -6.40
C ILE A 297 -6.83 21.85 -6.45
N GLY A 298 -6.84 20.99 -7.47
CA GLY A 298 -7.88 19.97 -7.64
C GLY A 298 -7.90 18.94 -6.50
N ARG A 299 -6.72 18.48 -6.06
CA ARG A 299 -6.59 17.53 -4.95
C ARG A 299 -7.04 18.14 -3.61
N LEU A 300 -6.66 19.39 -3.33
CA LEU A 300 -7.11 20.09 -2.12
C LEU A 300 -8.61 20.37 -2.19
N ALA A 301 -9.14 20.78 -3.33
CA ALA A 301 -10.57 21.00 -3.50
C ALA A 301 -11.39 19.72 -3.21
N CYS A 302 -10.90 18.57 -3.66
CA CYS A 302 -11.49 17.27 -3.35
C CYS A 302 -11.50 17.01 -1.84
N LEU A 303 -10.35 17.12 -1.16
CA LEU A 303 -10.26 16.94 0.29
C LEU A 303 -11.21 17.89 1.06
N ILE A 304 -11.20 19.18 0.72
CA ILE A 304 -12.03 20.19 1.37
C ILE A 304 -13.53 19.90 1.14
N SER A 305 -13.88 19.40 -0.05
CA SER A 305 -15.26 18.98 -0.35
C SER A 305 -15.68 17.78 0.48
N GLU A 306 -14.80 16.78 0.62
CA GLU A 306 -15.05 15.60 1.47
C GLU A 306 -15.24 16.00 2.94
N ILE A 307 -14.42 16.91 3.47
CA ILE A 307 -14.59 17.44 4.83
C ILE A 307 -15.98 18.06 4.99
N GLY A 308 -16.40 18.88 4.02
CA GLY A 308 -17.71 19.51 4.06
C GLY A 308 -18.88 18.54 3.95
N GLN A 309 -18.75 17.49 3.14
CA GLN A 309 -19.78 16.46 2.98
C GLN A 309 -19.90 15.55 4.21
N ALA A 310 -18.79 15.22 4.87
CA ALA A 310 -18.78 14.39 6.06
C ALA A 310 -19.25 15.12 7.33
N ALA A 311 -19.33 16.45 7.28
CA ALA A 311 -19.69 17.31 8.42
C ALA A 311 -20.70 18.43 8.07
N PRO A 312 -21.89 18.08 7.56
CA PRO A 312 -22.86 19.09 7.14
C PRO A 312 -23.36 19.93 8.31
N PHE A 313 -23.48 19.35 9.51
CA PHE A 313 -23.91 20.08 10.71
C PHE A 313 -22.92 21.15 11.15
N LEU A 314 -21.60 20.92 10.97
CA LEU A 314 -20.56 21.88 11.31
C LEU A 314 -20.56 23.07 10.35
N ILE A 315 -20.98 22.88 9.11
CA ILE A 315 -21.19 23.97 8.15
C ILE A 315 -22.41 24.80 8.54
N VAL A 316 -23.50 24.14 8.97
CA VAL A 316 -24.74 24.80 9.39
C VAL A 316 -24.53 25.67 10.63
N GLU A 317 -23.61 25.29 11.53
CA GLU A 317 -23.22 26.10 12.70
C GLU A 317 -22.55 27.43 12.33
N ALA A 318 -22.09 27.59 11.09
CA ALA A 318 -21.48 28.81 10.55
C ALA A 318 -20.33 29.37 11.43
N ASN A 319 -19.57 28.48 12.06
CA ASN A 319 -18.37 28.84 12.79
C ASN A 319 -17.27 29.36 11.82
N THR A 320 -16.23 29.97 12.38
CA THR A 320 -15.15 30.60 11.59
C THR A 320 -14.48 29.60 10.65
N GLU A 321 -14.28 28.37 11.10
CA GLU A 321 -13.66 27.30 10.33
C GLU A 321 -14.55 26.84 9.15
N ALA A 322 -15.88 26.77 9.33
CA ALA A 322 -16.83 26.47 8.27
C ALA A 322 -16.86 27.56 7.19
N LEU A 323 -16.76 28.82 7.58
CA LEU A 323 -16.63 29.94 6.63
C LEU A 323 -15.32 29.88 5.85
N GLU A 324 -14.22 29.53 6.52
CA GLU A 324 -12.90 29.31 5.90
C GLU A 324 -12.93 28.15 4.90
N LEU A 325 -13.64 27.07 5.22
CA LEU A 325 -13.87 25.93 4.32
C LEU A 325 -14.64 26.36 3.06
N ALA A 326 -15.74 27.10 3.22
CA ALA A 326 -16.54 27.60 2.10
C ALA A 326 -15.75 28.57 1.21
N ASP A 327 -14.98 29.50 1.79
CA ASP A 327 -14.10 30.41 1.03
C ASP A 327 -13.04 29.61 0.25
N ALA A 328 -12.44 28.58 0.86
CA ALA A 328 -11.45 27.75 0.20
C ALA A 328 -12.05 26.99 -1.02
N LEU A 329 -13.28 26.47 -0.91
CA LEU A 329 -13.97 25.82 -2.03
C LEU A 329 -14.26 26.79 -3.18
N LEU A 330 -14.80 27.97 -2.87
CA LEU A 330 -15.11 29.00 -3.87
C LEU A 330 -13.86 29.47 -4.62
N ARG A 331 -12.74 29.64 -3.89
CA ARG A 331 -11.46 30.02 -4.49
C ARG A 331 -10.91 28.92 -5.38
N SER A 332 -11.02 27.67 -4.97
CA SER A 332 -10.58 26.52 -5.76
C SER A 332 -11.32 26.43 -7.10
N ASP A 333 -12.65 26.57 -7.11
CA ASP A 333 -13.45 26.60 -8.35
C ASP A 333 -13.05 27.79 -9.24
N SER A 334 -12.87 28.98 -8.64
CA SER A 334 -12.42 30.15 -9.39
C SER A 334 -11.02 29.98 -10.02
N GLY A 335 -10.11 29.32 -9.32
CA GLY A 335 -8.76 29.03 -9.78
C GLY A 335 -8.74 28.04 -10.94
N LEU A 336 -9.49 26.94 -10.80
CA LEU A 336 -9.66 25.95 -11.87
C LEU A 336 -10.25 26.60 -13.13
N ARG A 337 -11.33 27.39 -13.00
CA ARG A 337 -11.97 28.08 -14.14
C ARG A 337 -11.06 29.11 -14.83
N LYS A 338 -10.25 29.86 -14.08
CA LYS A 338 -9.29 30.83 -14.66
C LYS A 338 -8.24 30.13 -15.52
N SER A 339 -7.78 28.96 -15.09
CA SER A 339 -6.81 28.17 -15.83
C SER A 339 -7.41 27.52 -17.09
N TYR A 340 -8.67 27.03 -17.04
CA TYR A 340 -9.40 26.58 -18.24
C TYR A 340 -9.53 27.68 -19.31
N LYS A 341 -9.73 28.94 -18.89
CA LYS A 341 -9.76 30.10 -19.81
C LYS A 341 -8.39 30.51 -20.36
N GLN A 342 -7.29 30.07 -19.73
CA GLN A 342 -5.91 30.37 -20.15
C GLN A 342 -5.27 29.23 -20.98
N SER A 343 -5.90 28.05 -21.08
CA SER A 343 -5.41 26.94 -21.90
C SER A 343 -5.39 27.30 -23.40
N PRO A 344 -4.29 27.09 -24.14
CA PRO A 344 -4.14 27.53 -25.54
C PRO A 344 -5.12 26.89 -26.52
N ILE A 345 -5.77 25.79 -26.11
CA ILE A 345 -6.67 24.98 -26.94
C ILE A 345 -7.91 25.78 -27.38
N TRP A 346 -8.26 26.87 -26.68
CA TRP A 346 -9.37 27.75 -27.08
C TRP A 346 -8.97 29.02 -27.82
N LYS A 347 -7.68 29.40 -27.88
CA LYS A 347 -7.25 30.55 -28.70
C LYS A 347 -7.23 30.23 -30.20
N THR A 348 -7.22 28.96 -30.58
CA THR A 348 -7.35 28.53 -31.98
C THR A 348 -8.80 28.26 -32.42
N SER A 349 -9.73 28.04 -31.50
CA SER A 349 -11.14 27.76 -31.87
C SER A 349 -11.99 29.02 -32.08
N LEU A 350 -11.55 30.20 -31.61
CA LEU A 350 -12.29 31.46 -31.75
C LEU A 350 -11.81 32.34 -32.92
N HIS A 351 -10.74 31.95 -33.63
CA HIS A 351 -10.30 32.62 -34.87
C HIS A 351 -10.67 31.86 -36.16
N GLN A 352 -11.37 30.71 -36.07
CA GLN A 352 -11.83 29.96 -37.26
C GLN A 352 -13.34 29.95 -37.48
N SER A 353 -14.15 30.52 -36.59
CA SER A 353 -15.58 30.73 -36.83
C SER A 353 -15.85 32.20 -37.14
N GLY A 354 -15.37 32.66 -38.28
CA GLY A 354 -15.91 33.83 -38.94
C GLY A 354 -17.22 33.45 -39.61
N PHE A 355 -18.34 33.92 -39.08
CA PHE A 355 -19.54 34.25 -39.85
C PHE A 355 -20.35 35.30 -39.06
N TYR A 356 -20.38 36.49 -39.66
CA TYR A 356 -21.03 37.77 -39.30
C TYR A 356 -20.38 38.63 -38.23
#